data_AF-A0A8S3ETV0-F1
#
_entry.id   AF-A0A8S3ETV0-F1
#
_cell.length_a   1.000
_cell.length_b   1.000
_cell.length_c   1.000
_cell.angle_alpha   90.00
_cell.angle_beta   90.00
_cell.angle_gamma   90.00
#
_symmetry.space_group_name_H-M   'P 1'
#
loop_
_entity.id
_entity.type
_entity.pdbx_description
1 polymer ?
#
loop_
_entity_poly.entity_id
_entity_poly.type
_entity_poly.pdbx_seq_one_letter_code
_entity_poly.pdbx_strand_id
1 'polypeptide(L)'
;KAKQDSHQDDGYPNSAYGMSKIALTAVTIIQQRIFDEKPNRDIVVNACCPGYINTDMTSNKGSGTPEQGADTPVYLATLEPHVKSPRGEFVAERKILKWKI
;
A
#
# COMPACT_ATOMS: atom_id res chain seq x y z
N LYS A 1 16.14 22.97 -1.20
CA LYS A 1 16.01 21.67 -1.89
C LYS A 1 14.62 21.52 -2.54
N ALA A 2 13.52 21.33 -1.81
CA ALA A 2 12.19 21.16 -2.45
C ALA A 2 11.69 22.35 -3.32
N LYS A 3 12.14 23.58 -3.06
CA LYS A 3 11.75 24.79 -3.84
C LYS A 3 12.48 24.97 -5.17
N GLN A 4 13.48 24.14 -5.48
CA GLN A 4 14.37 24.35 -6.63
C GLN A 4 13.94 23.58 -7.89
N ASP A 5 12.79 22.89 -7.87
CA ASP A 5 12.23 22.06 -8.96
C ASP A 5 13.24 21.07 -9.60
N SER A 6 14.28 20.72 -8.84
CA SER A 6 15.40 19.87 -9.26
C SER A 6 15.29 18.45 -8.68
N HIS A 7 14.12 18.05 -8.19
CA HIS A 7 13.94 16.75 -7.51
C HIS A 7 14.22 15.57 -8.43
N GLN A 8 14.00 15.73 -9.74
CA GLN A 8 14.31 14.70 -10.72
C GLN A 8 15.81 14.48 -10.89
N ASP A 9 16.63 15.53 -10.77
CA ASP A 9 18.09 15.42 -10.80
C ASP A 9 18.63 14.63 -9.60
N ASP A 10 17.91 14.72 -8.48
CA ASP A 10 18.17 13.95 -7.25
C ASP A 10 17.54 12.53 -7.30
N GLY A 11 16.93 12.12 -8.42
CA GLY A 11 16.36 10.79 -8.63
C GLY A 11 14.92 10.59 -8.12
N TYR A 12 14.23 11.65 -7.71
CA TYR A 12 12.84 11.55 -7.29
C TYR A 12 11.87 11.58 -8.48
N PRO A 13 10.78 10.80 -8.44
CA PRO A 13 9.74 10.82 -9.47
C PRO A 13 8.94 12.12 -9.43
N ASN A 14 8.36 12.48 -10.58
CA ASN A 14 7.57 13.70 -10.73
C ASN A 14 6.12 13.57 -10.22
N SER A 15 5.92 12.88 -9.09
CA SER A 15 4.60 12.71 -8.46
C SER A 15 4.75 12.74 -6.94
N ALA A 16 4.37 13.87 -6.33
CA ALA A 16 4.36 14.00 -4.88
C ALA A 16 3.40 12.98 -4.22
N TYR A 17 2.25 12.73 -4.86
CA TYR A 17 1.31 11.70 -4.42
C TYR A 17 1.95 10.30 -4.50
N GLY A 18 2.62 9.97 -5.60
CA GLY A 18 3.35 8.72 -5.77
C GLY A 18 4.41 8.54 -4.68
N MET A 19 5.22 9.56 -4.43
CA MET A 19 6.20 9.56 -3.34
C MET A 19 5.58 9.34 -1.96
N SER A 20 4.42 9.95 -1.69
CA SER A 20 3.71 9.74 -0.42
C SER A 20 3.29 8.27 -0.23
N LYS A 21 2.91 7.59 -1.32
CA LYS A 21 2.49 6.19 -1.29
C LYS A 21 3.67 5.22 -1.26
N ILE A 22 4.81 5.56 -1.87
CA ILE A 22 6.08 4.84 -1.68
C ILE A 22 6.46 4.85 -0.19
N ALA A 23 6.42 6.02 0.44
CA ALA A 23 6.73 6.16 1.86
C ALA A 23 5.76 5.35 2.75
N LEU A 24 4.44 5.42 2.48
CA LEU A 24 3.44 4.64 3.19
C LEU A 24 3.70 3.12 3.09
N THR A 25 3.94 2.60 1.88
CA THR A 25 4.25 1.18 1.66
C THR A 25 5.50 0.77 2.43
N ALA A 26 6.58 1.58 2.40
CA ALA A 26 7.80 1.28 3.13
C ALA A 26 7.58 1.25 4.66
N VAL A 27 6.82 2.20 5.20
CA VAL A 27 6.47 2.24 6.63
C VAL A 27 5.68 1.00 7.04
N THR A 28 4.72 0.56 6.22
CA THR A 28 3.95 -0.67 6.49
C THR A 28 4.86 -1.90 6.60
N ILE A 29 5.82 -2.07 5.69
CA ILE A 29 6.77 -3.20 5.72
C ILE A 29 7.63 -3.16 6.99
N ILE A 30 8.14 -1.97 7.36
CA ILE A 30 8.91 -1.79 8.59
C ILE A 30 8.05 -2.10 9.81
N GLN A 31 6.80 -1.62 9.84
CA GLN A 31 5.87 -1.84 10.93
C GLN A 31 5.57 -3.32 11.14
N GLN A 32 5.39 -4.11 10.06
CA GLN A 32 5.21 -5.54 10.19
C GLN A 32 6.42 -6.22 10.85
N ARG A 33 7.65 -5.87 10.42
CA ARG A 33 8.88 -6.44 11.01
C ARG A 33 8.97 -6.19 12.51
N ILE A 34 8.60 -4.98 12.95
CA ILE A 34 8.55 -4.62 14.39
C ILE A 34 7.52 -5.48 15.14
N PHE A 35 6.38 -5.80 14.52
CA PHE A 35 5.40 -6.69 15.13
C PHE A 35 5.87 -8.15 15.17
N ASP A 36 6.59 -8.62 14.14
CA ASP A 36 7.16 -9.97 14.13
C ASP A 36 8.22 -10.16 15.23
N GLU A 37 8.98 -9.11 15.59
CA GLU A 37 9.92 -9.13 16.73
C GLU A 37 9.23 -9.20 18.10
N LYS A 38 7.93 -8.86 18.17
CA LYS A 38 7.12 -8.86 19.40
C LYS A 38 5.98 -9.89 19.26
N PRO A 39 6.27 -11.20 19.37
CA PRO A 39 5.34 -12.27 19.00
C PRO A 39 4.16 -12.44 19.98
N ASN A 40 3.98 -11.54 20.94
CA ASN A 40 2.91 -11.63 21.93
C ASN A 40 1.53 -11.30 21.36
N ARG A 41 1.44 -10.81 20.11
CA ARG A 41 0.19 -10.49 19.42
C ARG A 41 0.27 -10.88 17.96
N ASP A 42 -0.77 -11.55 17.46
CA ASP A 42 -0.88 -11.92 16.05
C ASP A 42 -1.39 -10.75 15.20
N ILE A 43 -0.54 -9.73 15.04
CA ILE A 43 -0.86 -8.54 14.24
C ILE A 43 -0.28 -8.69 12.84
N VAL A 44 -1.10 -8.37 11.85
CA VAL A 44 -0.72 -8.38 10.44
C VAL A 44 -0.99 -7.01 9.84
N VAL A 45 0.00 -6.47 9.15
CA VAL A 45 -0.03 -5.17 8.48
C VAL A 45 0.44 -5.39 7.05
N ASN A 46 -0.37 -4.99 6.08
CA ASN A 46 -0.06 -5.04 4.66
C ASN A 46 -0.41 -3.69 4.03
N ALA A 47 0.35 -3.30 3.01
CA ALA A 47 -0.02 -2.20 2.14
C ALA A 47 -0.88 -2.75 1.01
N CYS A 48 -1.85 -1.99 0.52
CA CYS A 48 -2.65 -2.43 -0.62
C CYS A 48 -2.98 -1.33 -1.61
N CYS A 49 -3.29 -1.75 -2.84
CA CYS A 49 -3.85 -0.90 -3.88
C CYS A 49 -5.30 -1.32 -4.15
N PRO A 50 -6.27 -0.40 -4.01
CA PRO A 50 -7.67 -0.67 -4.35
C PRO A 50 -7.93 -0.68 -5.86
N GLY A 51 -6.93 -0.37 -6.69
CA GLY A 51 -7.09 -0.16 -8.13
C GLY A 51 -7.52 1.27 -8.48
N TYR A 52 -7.90 1.49 -9.75
CA TYR A 52 -8.35 2.78 -10.24
C TYR A 52 -9.88 2.89 -10.16
N ILE A 53 -10.38 3.48 -9.06
CA ILE A 53 -11.78 3.39 -8.65
C ILE A 53 -12.53 4.70 -8.86
N ASN A 54 -13.77 4.61 -9.32
CA ASN A 54 -14.68 5.72 -9.59
C ASN A 54 -15.08 6.41 -8.26
N THR A 55 -14.37 7.49 -7.93
CA THR A 55 -14.54 8.29 -6.72
C THR A 55 -14.21 9.76 -7.02
N ASP A 56 -14.52 10.66 -6.11
CA ASP A 56 -14.15 12.08 -6.22
C ASP A 56 -12.63 12.27 -6.37
N MET A 57 -11.81 11.44 -5.70
CA MET A 57 -10.34 11.49 -5.80
C MET A 57 -9.84 11.24 -7.23
N THR A 58 -10.54 10.40 -8.00
CA THR A 58 -10.22 10.11 -9.40
C THR A 58 -11.03 10.96 -10.39
N SER A 59 -11.73 12.00 -9.89
CA SER A 59 -12.66 12.82 -10.67
C SER A 59 -13.72 12.00 -11.40
N ASN A 60 -14.17 10.93 -10.75
CA ASN A 60 -15.13 9.97 -11.30
C ASN A 60 -14.71 9.30 -12.63
N LYS A 61 -13.40 9.16 -12.87
CA LYS A 61 -12.82 8.53 -14.08
C LYS A 61 -12.27 7.12 -13.86
N GLY A 62 -12.37 6.60 -12.64
CA GLY A 62 -11.91 5.25 -12.32
C GLY A 62 -12.65 4.17 -13.12
N SER A 63 -11.94 3.09 -13.47
CA SER A 63 -12.49 1.97 -14.23
C SER A 63 -13.31 0.98 -13.39
N GLY A 64 -13.16 1.00 -12.06
CA GLY A 64 -13.91 0.13 -11.14
C GLY A 64 -14.87 0.89 -10.21
N THR A 65 -15.76 0.17 -9.54
CA THR A 65 -16.71 0.73 -8.55
C THR A 65 -16.12 0.76 -7.14
N PRO A 66 -16.66 1.58 -6.21
CA PRO A 66 -16.24 1.56 -4.81
C PRO A 66 -16.26 0.17 -4.16
N GLU A 67 -17.26 -0.67 -4.49
CA GLU A 67 -17.37 -2.04 -4.00
C GLU A 67 -16.21 -2.92 -4.51
N GLN A 68 -15.84 -2.78 -5.79
CA GLN A 68 -14.67 -3.46 -6.34
C GLN A 68 -13.38 -2.96 -5.68
N GLY A 69 -13.28 -1.67 -5.38
CA GLY A 69 -12.15 -1.07 -4.67
C GLY A 69 -11.99 -1.56 -3.23
N ALA A 70 -13.08 -1.88 -2.56
CA ALA A 70 -13.09 -2.38 -1.19
C ALA A 70 -12.64 -3.85 -1.07
N ASP A 71 -12.64 -4.60 -2.17
CA ASP A 71 -12.36 -6.04 -2.19
C ASP A 71 -11.03 -6.42 -1.51
N THR A 72 -9.91 -5.86 -1.97
CA THR A 72 -8.58 -6.18 -1.42
C THR A 72 -8.39 -5.66 0.01
N PRO A 73 -8.76 -4.42 0.35
CA PRO A 73 -8.73 -3.95 1.73
C PRO A 73 -9.53 -4.82 2.70
N VAL A 74 -10.77 -5.21 2.34
CA VAL A 74 -11.61 -6.07 3.18
C VAL A 74 -10.99 -7.46 3.33
N TYR A 75 -10.52 -8.06 2.24
CA TYR A 75 -9.79 -9.33 2.28
C TYR A 75 -8.62 -9.31 3.28
N LEU A 76 -7.83 -8.23 3.30
CA LEU A 76 -6.70 -8.08 4.22
C LEU A 76 -7.13 -7.82 5.66
N ALA A 77 -8.28 -7.17 5.87
CA ALA A 77 -8.84 -6.92 7.19
C ALA A 77 -9.44 -8.17 7.83
N THR A 78 -9.81 -9.17 7.02
CA THR A 78 -10.46 -10.41 7.47
C THR A 78 -9.59 -11.65 7.25
N LEU A 79 -8.26 -11.51 7.34
CA LEU A 79 -7.36 -12.66 7.27
C LEU A 79 -7.57 -13.57 8.49
N GLU A 80 -7.44 -14.88 8.25
CA GLU A 80 -7.49 -15.87 9.32
C GLU A 80 -6.36 -15.65 10.36
N PRO A 81 -6.59 -16.01 11.63
CA PRO A 81 -5.54 -15.99 12.64
C PRO A 81 -4.30 -16.78 12.21
N HIS A 82 -3.14 -16.29 12.62
CA HIS A 82 -1.81 -16.87 12.41
C HIS A 82 -1.39 -17.03 10.95
N VAL A 83 -2.00 -16.27 10.05
CA VAL A 83 -1.63 -16.21 8.64
C VAL A 83 -0.13 -15.90 8.49
N LYS A 84 0.53 -16.68 7.61
CA LYS A 84 1.95 -16.49 7.29
C LYS A 84 2.17 -15.57 6.11
N SER A 85 1.18 -15.45 5.23
CA SER A 85 1.20 -14.60 4.05
C SER A 85 -0.25 -14.32 3.58
N PRO A 86 -0.60 -13.07 3.22
CA PRO A 86 0.26 -11.88 3.15
C PRO A 86 0.56 -11.27 4.53
N ARG A 87 1.83 -10.95 4.80
CA ARG A 87 2.30 -10.35 6.06
C ARG A 87 3.47 -9.40 5.78
N GLY A 88 3.23 -8.09 5.86
CA GLY A 88 4.24 -7.09 5.52
C GLY A 88 4.45 -6.93 4.02
N GLU A 89 3.41 -7.17 3.23
CA GLU A 89 3.45 -7.23 1.77
C GLU A 89 2.70 -6.06 1.13
N PHE A 90 2.94 -5.84 -0.17
CA PHE A 90 2.11 -4.99 -1.02
C PHE A 90 1.15 -5.84 -1.85
N VAL A 91 -0.15 -5.59 -1.71
CA VAL A 91 -1.20 -6.45 -2.28
C VAL A 91 -2.16 -5.67 -3.17
N ALA A 92 -2.48 -6.20 -4.33
CA ALA A 92 -3.52 -5.65 -5.22
C ALA A 92 -4.28 -6.80 -5.89
N GLU A 93 -5.59 -6.65 -6.10
CA GLU A 93 -6.44 -7.73 -6.63
C GLU A 93 -6.29 -9.05 -5.85
N ARG A 94 -6.14 -8.96 -4.53
CA ARG A 94 -5.82 -10.08 -3.63
C ARG A 94 -4.54 -10.87 -3.98
N LYS A 95 -3.65 -10.29 -4.79
CA LYS A 95 -2.35 -10.87 -5.17
C LYS A 95 -1.22 -10.07 -4.55
N ILE A 96 -0.21 -10.78 -4.05
CA ILE A 96 1.02 -10.15 -3.59
C ILE A 96 1.78 -9.65 -4.81
N LEU A 97 2.02 -8.34 -4.84
CA LEU A 97 2.85 -7.70 -5.85
C LEU A 97 4.26 -7.53 -5.29
N LYS A 98 5.26 -7.96 -6.07
CA LYS A 98 6.65 -7.81 -5.67
C LYS A 98 7.01 -6.34 -5.55
N TRP A 99 7.21 -5.89 -4.32
CA TRP A 99 7.72 -4.56 -4.03
C TRP A 99 9.21 -4.51 -4.36
N LYS A 100 9.57 -3.74 -5.39
CA LYS A 100 10.95 -3.42 -5.74
C LYS A 100 11.12 -1.92 -5.57
N ILE A 101 12.07 -1.55 -4.73
CA ILE A 101 12.65 -0.19 -4.68
C ILE A 101 13.95 -0.27 -5.46
#